data_AF-A0A6N3DLH8-F1
#
_entry.id   AF-A0A6N3DLH8-F1
#
_cell.length_a   1.000
_cell.length_b   1.000
_cell.length_c   1.000
_cell.angle_alpha   90.00
_cell.angle_beta   90.00
_cell.angle_gamma   90.00
#
_symmetry.space_group_name_H-M   'P 1'
#
loop_
_entity.id
_entity.type
_entity.pdbx_description
1 polymer ?
#
loop_
_entity_poly.entity_id
_entity_poly.type
_entity_poly.pdbx_seq_one_letter_code
_entity_poly.pdbx_strand_id
1 'polypeptide(L)'
;MPKTLKNFADSERAREYRNRQRKRNYALCPGDDEVRHTRWRDWERRLVMEHDIPDREISRMTGRSVRAIQVMRHKMRKNGEVRTDE
;
A
#
# COMPACT_ATOMS: atom_id res chain seq x y z
N MET A 1 10.42 13.37 -5.15
CA MET A 1 9.93 12.83 -6.45
C MET A 1 10.57 11.47 -6.69
N PRO A 2 9.85 10.44 -7.18
CA PRO A 2 10.46 9.18 -7.60
C PRO A 2 11.55 9.45 -8.65
N LYS A 3 12.71 8.77 -8.55
CA LYS A 3 13.86 9.00 -9.44
C LYS A 3 13.56 8.77 -10.93
N THR A 4 12.49 8.02 -11.23
CA THR A 4 12.02 7.70 -12.59
C THR A 4 11.31 8.86 -13.31
N LEU A 5 11.05 9.99 -12.65
CA LEU A 5 10.40 11.16 -13.26
C LEU A 5 11.38 12.28 -13.66
N LYS A 6 12.69 12.07 -13.50
CA LYS A 6 13.71 13.06 -13.90
C LYS A 6 13.84 13.24 -15.43
N ASN A 7 13.32 12.29 -16.21
CA ASN A 7 13.51 12.21 -17.67
C ASN A 7 12.21 12.40 -18.48
N PHE A 8 11.09 12.77 -17.86
CA PHE A 8 9.86 13.05 -18.60
C PHE A 8 9.96 14.47 -19.19
N ALA A 9 10.19 14.55 -20.51
CA ALA A 9 10.14 15.80 -21.28
C ALA A 9 8.78 16.53 -21.15
N ASP A 10 7.74 15.81 -20.74
CA ASP A 10 6.38 16.29 -20.61
C ASP A 10 5.85 16.08 -19.18
N SER A 11 5.90 17.16 -18.40
CA SER A 11 5.59 17.17 -16.97
C SER A 11 4.11 16.89 -16.65
N GLU A 12 3.21 17.12 -17.60
CA GLU A 12 1.78 16.86 -17.45
C GLU A 12 1.48 15.37 -17.50
N ARG A 13 2.02 14.66 -18.49
CA ARG A 13 1.83 13.21 -18.65
C ARG A 13 2.32 12.42 -17.43
N ALA A 14 3.42 12.88 -16.83
CA ALA A 14 3.94 12.34 -15.57
C ALA A 14 3.00 12.61 -14.37
N ARG A 15 2.37 13.79 -14.32
CA ARG A 15 1.38 14.17 -13.30
C ARG A 15 0.10 13.34 -13.45
N GLU A 16 -0.40 13.16 -14.67
CA GLU A 16 -1.56 12.33 -14.96
C GLU A 16 -1.36 10.87 -14.58
N TYR A 17 -0.23 10.27 -14.96
CA TYR A 17 0.10 8.90 -14.58
C TYR A 17 0.12 8.75 -13.05
N ARG A 18 0.78 9.67 -12.35
CA ARG A 18 0.82 9.70 -10.88
C ARG A 18 -0.58 9.79 -10.29
N ASN A 19 -1.42 10.68 -10.81
CA ASN A 19 -2.80 10.88 -10.35
C ASN A 19 -3.66 9.64 -10.60
N ARG A 20 -3.50 8.98 -11.76
CA ARG A 20 -4.18 7.72 -12.10
C ARG A 20 -3.81 6.60 -11.12
N GLN A 21 -2.52 6.46 -10.82
CA GLN A 21 -2.03 5.48 -9.85
C GLN A 21 -2.52 5.81 -8.43
N ARG A 22 -2.51 7.10 -8.03
CA ARG A 22 -3.08 7.54 -6.75
C ARG A 22 -4.56 7.20 -6.65
N LYS A 23 -5.36 7.55 -7.67
CA LYS A 23 -6.78 7.22 -7.72
C LYS A 23 -6.96 5.70 -7.59
N ARG A 24 -6.24 4.88 -8.35
CA ARG A 24 -6.36 3.41 -8.27
C ARG A 24 -6.00 2.84 -6.89
N ASN A 25 -4.95 3.36 -6.24
CA ASN A 25 -4.44 2.82 -4.97
C ASN A 25 -5.13 3.37 -3.72
N TYR A 26 -5.76 4.54 -3.82
CA TYR A 26 -6.43 5.22 -2.70
C TYR A 26 -7.96 5.34 -2.86
N ALA A 27 -8.56 5.06 -4.04
CA ALA A 27 -10.01 5.17 -4.23
C ALA A 27 -10.85 4.11 -3.51
N LEU A 28 -10.23 3.01 -3.06
CA LEU A 28 -10.91 1.96 -2.29
C LEU A 28 -10.91 2.23 -0.77
N CYS A 29 -10.39 3.38 -0.31
CA CYS A 29 -10.57 3.85 1.06
C CYS A 29 -11.77 4.79 1.12
N PRO A 30 -12.99 4.32 1.42
CA PRO A 30 -14.07 5.23 1.74
C PRO A 30 -13.77 5.81 3.13
N GLY A 31 -13.22 7.02 3.15
CA GLY A 31 -13.58 8.07 4.12
C GLY A 31 -13.40 7.87 5.64
N ASP A 32 -13.05 6.70 6.18
CA ASP A 32 -12.76 6.57 7.61
C ASP A 32 -11.34 7.05 7.89
N ASP A 33 -11.19 8.37 8.01
CA ASP A 33 -9.94 9.04 8.38
C ASP A 33 -9.38 8.51 9.72
N GLU A 34 -10.25 7.96 10.58
CA GLU A 34 -9.86 7.25 11.80
C GLU A 34 -8.94 6.06 11.50
N VAL A 35 -9.28 5.24 10.51
CA VAL A 35 -8.47 4.05 10.16
C VAL A 35 -7.20 4.45 9.42
N ARG A 36 -7.19 5.57 8.70
CA ARG A 36 -6.03 5.96 7.88
C ARG A 36 -4.81 6.40 8.69
N HIS A 37 -5.02 6.88 9.92
CA HIS A 37 -3.99 7.38 10.82
C HIS A 37 -3.77 6.54 12.09
N THR A 38 -4.54 5.47 12.27
CA THR A 38 -4.37 4.57 13.42
C THR A 38 -3.15 3.64 13.28
N ARG A 39 -2.59 3.27 14.42
CA ARG A 39 -1.57 2.22 14.54
C ARG A 39 -2.10 0.91 13.95
N TRP A 40 -1.22 0.14 13.31
CA TRP A 40 -1.55 -1.21 12.84
C TRP A 40 -1.82 -2.15 14.02
N ARG A 41 -3.01 -2.74 14.06
CA ARG A 41 -3.37 -3.80 15.01
C ARG A 41 -2.61 -5.08 14.68
N ASP A 42 -2.44 -5.95 15.67
CA ASP A 42 -1.66 -7.19 15.49
C ASP A 42 -2.34 -8.15 14.51
N TRP A 43 -3.67 -8.19 14.50
CA TRP A 43 -4.42 -8.98 13.52
C TRP A 43 -4.28 -8.44 12.09
N GLU A 44 -4.26 -7.11 11.91
CA GLU A 44 -4.02 -6.49 10.58
C GLU A 44 -2.61 -6.84 10.08
N ARG A 45 -1.63 -6.84 11.00
CA ARG A 45 -0.24 -7.23 10.71
C ARG A 45 -0.12 -8.68 10.25
N ARG A 46 -0.79 -9.61 10.94
CA ARG A 46 -0.84 -11.02 10.52
C ARG A 46 -1.47 -11.18 9.14
N LEU A 47 -2.62 -10.52 8.92
CA LEU A 47 -3.33 -10.56 7.64
C LEU A 47 -2.48 -10.03 6.48
N VAL A 48 -1.71 -8.96 6.69
CA VAL A 48 -0.79 -8.39 5.68
C VAL A 48 0.37 -9.34 5.34
N MET A 49 0.74 -10.24 6.24
CA MET A 49 1.80 -11.23 5.98
C MET A 49 1.28 -12.48 5.29
N GLU A 50 -0.04 -12.68 5.22
CA GLU A 50 -0.65 -13.79 4.49
C GLU A 50 -0.43 -13.60 2.98
N HIS A 51 0.19 -14.59 2.36
CA HIS A 51 0.64 -14.52 0.97
C HIS A 51 -0.47 -14.83 -0.04
N ASP A 52 -1.51 -15.54 0.38
CA ASP A 52 -2.63 -15.96 -0.48
C ASP A 52 -3.70 -14.88 -0.67
N ILE A 53 -3.68 -13.83 0.17
CA ILE A 53 -4.66 -12.75 0.12
C ILE A 53 -4.10 -11.55 -0.68
N PRO A 54 -4.76 -11.15 -1.78
CA PRO A 54 -4.32 -10.01 -2.57
C PRO A 54 -4.54 -8.68 -1.82
N ASP A 55 -3.65 -7.71 -2.03
CA ASP A 55 -3.70 -6.40 -1.32
C ASP A 55 -5.05 -5.68 -1.42
N ARG A 56 -5.79 -5.88 -2.53
CA ARG A 56 -7.13 -5.31 -2.71
C ARG A 56 -8.16 -5.91 -1.76
N GLU A 57 -8.03 -7.19 -1.44
CA GLU A 57 -8.93 -7.87 -0.53
C GLU A 57 -8.63 -7.47 0.91
N ILE A 58 -7.35 -7.44 1.28
CA ILE A 58 -6.91 -6.89 2.57
C ILE A 58 -7.38 -5.44 2.73
N SER A 59 -7.32 -4.63 1.66
CA SER A 59 -7.79 -3.25 1.67
C SER A 59 -9.28 -3.13 2.00
N ARG A 60 -10.12 -4.03 1.48
CA ARG A 60 -11.56 -4.09 1.80
C ARG A 60 -11.79 -4.54 3.25
N MET A 61 -11.05 -5.53 3.72
CA MET A 61 -11.20 -6.09 5.07
C MET A 61 -10.76 -5.12 6.17
N THR A 62 -9.71 -4.34 5.90
CA THR A 62 -9.07 -3.48 6.91
C THR A 62 -9.43 -2.00 6.77
N GLY A 63 -10.01 -1.58 5.64
CA GLY A 63 -10.18 -0.18 5.27
C GLY A 63 -8.86 0.54 4.92
N ARG A 64 -7.71 -0.14 5.02
CA ARG A 64 -6.39 0.43 4.69
C ARG A 64 -6.21 0.54 3.19
N SER A 65 -5.47 1.56 2.74
CA SER A 65 -5.15 1.67 1.31
C SER A 65 -4.21 0.55 0.88
N VAL A 66 -4.35 0.09 -0.37
CA VAL A 66 -3.40 -0.84 -1.02
C VAL A 66 -1.96 -0.36 -0.85
N ARG A 67 -1.74 0.95 -0.95
CA ARG A 67 -0.40 1.54 -0.76
C ARG A 67 0.12 1.35 0.67
N ALA A 68 -0.72 1.47 1.68
CA ALA A 68 -0.32 1.28 3.08
C ALA A 68 0.05 -0.19 3.34
N ILE A 69 -0.71 -1.13 2.79
CA ILE A 69 -0.44 -2.58 2.85
C ILE A 69 0.92 -2.91 2.22
N GLN A 70 1.18 -2.40 1.01
CA GLN A 70 2.47 -2.59 0.32
C GLN A 70 3.66 -2.06 1.11
N VAL A 71 3.53 -0.87 1.70
CA VAL A 71 4.56 -0.28 2.56
C VAL A 71 4.79 -1.15 3.79
N MET A 72 3.72 -1.68 4.39
CA MET A 72 3.81 -2.56 5.55
C MET A 72 4.51 -3.87 5.23
N ARG A 73 4.13 -4.57 4.14
CA ARG A 73 4.83 -5.78 3.67
C ARG A 73 6.32 -5.52 3.46
N HIS A 74 6.67 -4.40 2.81
CA HIS A 74 8.07 -4.06 2.59
C HIS A 74 8.83 -3.84 3.91
N LYS A 75 8.22 -3.14 4.87
CA LYS A 75 8.82 -2.89 6.19
C LYS A 75 9.04 -4.19 6.97
N MET A 76 8.05 -5.08 6.99
CA MET A 76 8.13 -6.35 7.72
C MET A 76 9.17 -7.30 7.10
N ARG A 77 9.25 -7.35 5.76
CA ARG A 77 10.32 -8.08 5.05
C ARG A 77 11.71 -7.54 5.39
N LYS A 78 11.87 -6.21 5.47
CA LYS A 78 13.17 -5.59 5.81
C LYS A 78 13.57 -5.84 7.26
N ASN A 79 12.61 -5.98 8.17
CA ASN A 79 12.85 -6.21 9.59
C ASN A 79 13.13 -7.68 9.94
N GLY A 80 13.19 -8.60 8.97
CA GLY A 80 13.47 -10.01 9.22
C GLY A 80 12.32 -10.78 9.87
N GLU A 81 11.10 -10.23 9.90
CA GLU A 81 9.87 -10.95 10.33
C GLU A 81 9.37 -11.90 9.22
N VAL A 82 10.29 -12.62 8.58
CA VAL A 82 9.97 -13.73 7.68
C VAL A 82 10.78 -14.91 8.18
N ARG A 83 10.19 -15.71 9.08
CA ARG A 83 10.49 -17.15 9.12
C ARG A 83 9.96 -17.69 7.79
N THR A 84 10.83 -17.86 6.82
CA THR A 84 10.62 -18.84 5.77
C THR A 84 10.81 -20.21 6.44
N ASP A 85 9.73 -20.78 6.96
CA ASP A 85 9.65 -22.23 7.10
C ASP A 85 8.97 -22.70 5.80
N GLU A 86 9.79 -23.07 4.81
CA GLU A 86 9.60 -24.11 3.78
C GLU A 86 10.71 -24.04 2.73
#